data_AF-A0AAE0LBV3-F1
#
_entry.id   AF-A0AAE0LBV3-F1
#
_cell.length_a   1.000
_cell.length_b   1.000
_cell.length_c   1.000
_cell.angle_alpha   90.00
_cell.angle_beta   90.00
_cell.angle_gamma   90.00
#
_symmetry.space_group_name_H-M   'P 1'
#
loop_
_entity.id
_entity.type
_entity.pdbx_description
1 polymer ?
#
loop_
_entity_poly.entity_id
_entity_poly.type
_entity_poly.pdbx_seq_one_letter_code
_entity_poly.pdbx_strand_id
1 'polypeptide(L)'
;MLKSKEFSKGVRDASSNGSQIRYKDRDGITYYVNRADVLGLKELFKELDADDSGYVDLKEMEEYMFNTYSVPSAATALAARFSQGGDFGKSLVTKIEKALSKKKSLSFPDMLQLAYPAAERNTIADMISTLSKGEAERFLADAMGENKEKQKAKELEVAKQTAWVNEMWPFWDADGSGELDEFEFKGVMRDIGANAKDAEDFFEEIDVDLSGTVSKEEFVDWWTGRGEFENSRSVAK
;
A
#
# COMPACT_ATOMS: atom_id res chain seq x y z
N MET A 1 3.84 -17.88 -31.73
CA MET A 1 4.46 -18.69 -30.67
C MET A 1 4.71 -17.80 -29.46
N LEU A 2 3.76 -17.81 -28.52
CA LEU A 2 3.92 -17.21 -27.19
C LEU A 2 4.70 -18.20 -26.31
N LYS A 3 5.76 -17.74 -25.65
CA LYS A 3 6.24 -18.35 -24.40
C LYS A 3 6.59 -17.26 -23.39
N SER A 4 5.64 -17.06 -22.49
CA SER A 4 5.80 -16.92 -21.03
C SER A 4 6.87 -15.95 -20.51
N LYS A 5 6.40 -14.77 -20.07
CA LYS A 5 7.01 -13.97 -19.01
C LYS A 5 6.92 -14.76 -17.70
N GLU A 6 8.04 -15.24 -17.18
CA GLU A 6 8.13 -15.58 -15.76
C GLU A 6 8.33 -14.29 -14.97
N PHE A 7 7.29 -13.86 -14.26
CA PHE A 7 7.46 -13.03 -13.09
C PHE A 7 8.34 -13.81 -12.11
N SER A 8 9.59 -13.39 -11.90
CA SER A 8 10.43 -14.01 -10.88
C SER A 8 9.80 -13.74 -9.52
N LYS A 9 9.14 -14.76 -8.98
CA LYS A 9 8.84 -14.89 -7.56
C LYS A 9 10.11 -14.50 -6.80
N GLY A 10 10.01 -13.47 -5.95
CA GLY A 10 11.08 -13.12 -5.03
C GLY A 10 11.56 -14.39 -4.34
N VAL A 11 12.86 -14.68 -4.50
CA VAL A 11 13.50 -15.89 -4.00
C VAL A 11 13.36 -15.91 -2.48
N ARG A 12 12.39 -16.70 -2.00
CA ARG A 12 12.22 -17.05 -0.59
C ARG A 12 13.31 -18.06 -0.22
N ASP A 13 14.51 -17.57 0.02
CA ASP A 13 15.51 -18.30 0.80
C ASP A 13 15.67 -17.60 2.14
N ALA A 14 14.75 -17.90 3.06
CA ALA A 14 14.95 -17.66 4.48
C ALA A 14 15.96 -18.69 5.02
N SER A 15 17.23 -18.55 4.63
CA SER A 15 18.35 -19.22 5.30
C SER A 15 18.62 -18.48 6.60
N SER A 16 17.80 -18.78 7.60
CA SER A 16 17.89 -18.29 8.97
C SER A 16 19.15 -18.81 9.68
N ASN A 17 20.25 -18.07 9.61
CA ASN A 17 21.00 -17.86 10.84
C ASN A 17 20.24 -16.71 11.53
N GLY A 18 19.43 -17.02 12.56
CA GLY A 18 18.37 -16.18 13.12
C GLY A 18 18.75 -14.79 13.70
N SER A 19 19.92 -14.26 13.35
CA SER A 19 20.44 -12.95 13.71
C SER A 19 20.40 -11.92 12.56
N GLN A 20 20.27 -12.34 11.29
CA GLN A 20 20.38 -11.44 10.13
C GLN A 20 19.25 -11.62 9.11
N ILE A 21 18.78 -10.49 8.56
CA ILE A 21 17.84 -10.40 7.44
C ILE A 21 18.65 -10.10 6.18
N ARG A 22 18.40 -10.84 5.11
CA ARG A 22 19.07 -10.68 3.82
C ARG A 22 18.09 -10.12 2.80
N TYR A 23 18.48 -9.09 2.06
CA TYR A 23 17.71 -8.55 0.94
C TYR A 23 18.60 -8.17 -0.24
N LYS A 24 18.00 -7.98 -1.42
CA LYS A 24 18.69 -7.49 -2.60
C LYS A 24 18.07 -6.17 -3.05
N ASP A 25 18.89 -5.27 -3.57
CA ASP A 25 18.39 -4.08 -4.26
C ASP A 25 18.04 -4.37 -5.73
N ARG A 26 17.66 -3.32 -6.46
CA ARG A 26 17.29 -3.40 -7.89
C ARG A 26 18.44 -3.81 -8.81
N ASP A 27 19.68 -3.58 -8.38
CA ASP A 27 20.90 -3.93 -9.10
C ASP A 27 21.39 -5.34 -8.73
N GLY A 28 20.67 -6.04 -7.84
CA GLY A 28 20.97 -7.40 -7.38
C GLY A 28 22.03 -7.47 -6.28
N ILE A 29 22.47 -6.32 -5.74
CA ILE A 29 23.43 -6.24 -4.65
C ILE A 29 22.76 -6.76 -3.37
N THR A 30 23.45 -7.68 -2.69
CA THR A 30 22.93 -8.31 -1.47
C THR A 30 23.34 -7.53 -0.23
N TYR A 31 22.37 -7.19 0.59
CA TYR A 31 22.52 -6.50 1.87
C TYR A 31 22.13 -7.42 3.02
N TYR A 32 22.73 -7.16 4.19
CA TYR A 32 22.47 -7.88 5.43
C TYR A 32 22.15 -6.88 6.53
N VAL A 33 21.09 -7.14 7.29
CA VAL A 33 20.63 -6.31 8.41
C VAL A 33 20.60 -7.16 9.66
N ASN A 34 21.33 -6.74 10.71
CA ASN A 34 21.27 -7.46 11.97
C ASN A 34 19.99 -7.10 12.71
N ARG A 35 19.34 -8.10 13.31
CA ARG A 35 18.17 -7.89 14.17
C ARG A 35 18.46 -6.91 15.30
N ALA A 36 19.67 -6.96 15.86
CA ALA A 36 20.07 -6.05 16.91
C ALA A 36 20.07 -4.58 16.44
N ASP A 37 20.32 -4.30 15.15
CA ASP A 37 20.32 -2.95 14.60
C ASP A 37 18.89 -2.44 14.43
N VAL A 38 17.96 -3.31 14.02
CA VAL A 38 16.51 -3.03 14.02
C VAL A 38 16.01 -2.69 15.43
N LEU A 39 16.44 -3.45 16.43
CA LEU A 39 16.11 -3.18 17.83
C LEU A 39 16.71 -1.85 18.32
N GLY A 40 17.96 -1.55 17.96
CA GLY A 40 18.58 -0.28 18.33
C GLY A 40 17.91 0.92 17.67
N LEU A 41 17.44 0.78 16.42
CA LEU A 41 16.60 1.78 15.76
C LEU A 41 15.26 1.92 16.47
N LYS A 42 14.65 0.83 16.92
CA LYS A 42 13.39 0.89 17.66
C LYS A 42 13.55 1.63 19.00
N GLU A 43 14.63 1.38 19.74
CA GLU A 43 14.87 2.13 20.99
C GLU A 43 15.08 3.62 20.71
N LEU A 44 15.78 3.98 19.62
CA LEU A 44 15.87 5.38 19.18
C LEU A 44 14.48 5.96 18.83
N PHE A 45 13.63 5.18 18.15
CA PHE A 45 12.28 5.63 17.82
C PHE A 45 11.50 5.98 19.08
N LYS A 46 11.58 5.13 20.10
CA LYS A 46 10.91 5.32 21.38
C LYS A 46 11.47 6.51 22.19
N GLU A 47 12.75 6.81 22.06
CA GLU A 47 13.34 8.01 22.68
C GLU A 47 12.89 9.30 21.99
N LEU A 48 12.61 9.22 20.68
CA LEU A 48 12.11 10.35 19.90
C LEU A 48 10.61 10.56 20.11
N ASP A 49 9.80 9.49 20.05
CA ASP A 49 8.35 9.48 20.23
C ASP A 49 7.99 9.62 21.73
N ALA A 50 8.09 10.85 22.22
CA ALA A 50 7.98 11.18 23.65
C ALA A 50 6.53 11.12 24.13
N ASP A 51 5.56 11.31 23.23
CA ASP A 51 4.14 11.24 23.54
C ASP A 51 3.51 9.85 23.29
N ASP A 52 4.29 8.87 22.82
CA ASP A 52 3.88 7.50 22.48
C ASP A 52 2.73 7.49 21.45
N SER A 53 2.67 8.49 20.57
CA SER A 53 1.69 8.57 19.49
C SER A 53 1.94 7.56 18.37
N GLY A 54 3.13 6.95 18.33
CA GLY A 54 3.58 6.06 17.26
C GLY A 54 4.18 6.81 16.07
N TYR A 55 4.38 8.13 16.18
CA TYR A 55 4.95 8.99 15.16
C TYR A 55 5.91 9.98 15.80
N VAL A 56 7.08 10.18 15.17
CA VAL A 56 8.02 11.23 15.56
C VAL A 56 7.71 12.49 14.79
N ASP A 57 7.49 13.61 15.47
CA ASP A 57 7.34 14.92 14.85
C ASP A 57 8.56 15.85 15.01
N LEU A 58 8.48 17.05 14.43
CA LEU A 58 9.58 18.02 14.49
C LEU A 58 9.82 18.54 15.92
N LYS A 59 8.77 18.73 16.72
CA LYS A 59 8.87 19.24 18.10
C LYS A 59 9.58 18.22 18.98
N GLU A 60 9.21 16.95 18.85
CA GLU A 60 9.84 15.83 19.53
C GLU A 60 11.32 15.68 19.15
N MET A 61 11.63 15.84 17.87
CA MET A 61 13.02 15.85 17.40
C MET A 61 13.83 17.02 17.97
N GLU A 62 13.26 18.22 18.03
CA GLU A 62 13.91 19.41 18.64
C GLU A 62 14.16 19.19 20.14
N GLU A 63 13.19 18.64 20.86
CA GLU A 63 13.29 18.31 22.28
C GLU A 63 14.38 17.25 22.54
N TYR A 64 14.40 16.18 21.73
CA TYR A 64 15.43 15.16 21.79
C TYR A 64 16.83 15.73 21.55
N MET A 65 17.00 16.56 20.51
CA MET A 65 18.28 17.20 20.21
C MET A 65 18.72 18.09 21.37
N PHE A 66 17.83 18.90 21.94
CA PHE A 66 18.11 19.77 23.08
C PHE A 66 18.58 18.99 24.32
N ASN A 67 17.91 17.89 24.65
CA ASN A 67 18.22 17.08 25.83
C ASN A 67 19.47 16.19 25.66
N THR A 68 19.73 15.71 24.44
CA THR A 68 20.85 14.79 24.15
C THR A 68 22.23 15.45 24.20
N TYR A 69 22.31 16.79 24.13
CA TYR A 69 23.58 17.50 24.37
C TYR A 69 24.15 17.29 25.79
N SER A 70 23.37 16.72 26.73
CA SER A 70 23.78 16.51 28.14
C SER A 70 23.98 15.04 28.56
N VAL A 71 23.51 14.04 27.81
CA VAL A 71 23.57 12.60 28.20
C VAL A 71 23.71 11.64 27.00
N PRO A 72 24.30 10.44 27.17
CA PRO A 72 24.31 9.41 26.13
C PRO A 72 22.89 8.88 25.82
N SER A 73 22.53 8.83 24.53
CA SER A 73 21.21 8.37 24.04
C SER A 73 21.27 7.02 23.29
N ALA A 74 20.13 6.43 22.94
CA ALA A 74 20.05 5.26 22.06
C ALA A 74 20.68 5.55 20.69
N ALA A 75 20.62 6.77 20.15
CA ALA A 75 21.37 7.13 18.94
C ALA A 75 22.89 6.99 19.13
N THR A 76 23.38 7.35 20.32
CA THR A 76 24.81 7.23 20.67
C THR A 76 25.21 5.77 20.81
N ALA A 77 24.39 4.96 21.47
CA ALA A 77 24.59 3.51 21.58
C ALA A 77 24.52 2.83 20.20
N LEU A 78 23.58 3.24 19.35
CA LEU A 78 23.43 2.74 17.99
C LEU A 78 24.64 3.11 17.13
N ALA A 79 25.08 4.38 17.16
CA ALA A 79 26.28 4.84 16.47
C ALA A 79 27.54 4.06 16.89
N ALA A 80 27.69 3.78 18.18
CA ALA A 80 28.80 2.98 18.70
C ALA A 80 28.75 1.51 18.22
N ARG A 81 27.55 0.94 18.07
CA ARG A 81 27.37 -0.44 17.56
C ARG A 81 27.71 -0.57 16.07
N PHE A 82 27.55 0.51 15.30
CA PHE A 82 27.97 0.58 13.91
C PHE A 82 29.48 0.86 13.72
N SER A 83 30.36 0.52 14.68
CA SER A 83 31.79 0.91 14.81
C SER A 83 32.72 0.76 13.58
N GLN A 84 32.26 0.37 12.39
CA GLN A 84 32.95 0.63 11.11
C GLN A 84 32.49 1.91 10.39
N GLY A 85 31.52 2.65 10.93
CA GLY A 85 31.01 3.90 10.38
C GLY A 85 30.49 4.81 11.49
N GLY A 86 31.39 5.51 12.18
CA GLY A 86 31.07 6.51 13.22
C GLY A 86 30.21 7.69 12.75
N ASP A 87 29.82 7.68 11.47
CA ASP A 87 28.98 8.68 10.83
C ASP A 87 27.53 8.19 10.60
N PHE A 88 27.22 6.89 10.79
CA PHE A 88 25.88 6.37 10.51
C PHE A 88 24.81 6.97 11.42
N GLY A 89 25.02 6.98 12.74
CA GLY A 89 24.05 7.54 13.68
C GLY A 89 23.82 9.04 13.51
N LYS A 90 24.91 9.80 13.28
CA LYS A 90 24.83 11.24 12.96
C LYS A 90 24.12 11.48 11.63
N SER A 91 24.48 10.71 10.60
CA SER A 91 23.83 10.74 9.29
C SER A 91 22.34 10.42 9.38
N LEU A 92 21.96 9.45 10.21
CA LEU A 92 20.56 9.08 10.40
C LEU A 92 19.76 10.19 11.09
N VAL A 93 20.28 10.77 12.18
CA VAL A 93 19.66 11.91 12.88
C VAL A 93 19.45 13.07 11.90
N THR A 94 20.46 13.42 11.09
CA THR A 94 20.32 14.46 10.04
C THR A 94 19.31 14.07 8.95
N LYS A 95 19.23 12.78 8.56
CA LYS A 95 18.22 12.31 7.59
C LYS A 95 16.80 12.41 8.16
N ILE A 96 16.61 12.10 9.44
CA ILE A 96 15.34 12.22 10.15
C ILE A 96 14.91 13.69 10.17
N GLU A 97 15.79 14.59 10.61
CA GLU A 97 15.54 16.04 10.63
C GLU A 97 15.14 16.57 9.24
N LYS A 98 15.90 16.20 8.21
CA LYS A 98 15.60 16.58 6.81
C LYS A 98 14.29 15.96 6.29
N ALA A 99 13.91 14.80 6.79
CA ALA A 99 12.64 14.18 6.43
C ALA A 99 11.46 14.87 7.13
N LEU A 100 11.61 15.25 8.40
CA LEU A 100 10.63 16.03 9.17
C LEU A 100 10.47 17.47 8.66
N SER A 101 11.51 18.03 8.03
CA SER A 101 11.36 19.32 7.34
C SER A 101 10.42 19.25 6.12
N LYS A 102 10.09 18.05 5.64
CA LYS A 102 9.25 17.81 4.45
C LYS A 102 7.94 17.09 4.78
N LYS A 103 7.95 16.21 5.78
CA LYS A 103 6.81 15.45 6.28
C LYS A 103 6.47 15.96 7.68
N LYS A 104 5.17 16.03 8.02
CA LYS A 104 4.74 16.49 9.34
C LYS A 104 5.20 15.58 10.48
N SER A 105 5.28 14.28 10.22
CA SER A 105 5.75 13.27 11.18
C SER A 105 6.31 12.04 10.44
N LEU A 106 6.99 11.17 11.17
CA LEU A 106 7.62 9.94 10.67
C LEU A 106 7.19 8.75 11.52
N SER A 107 6.78 7.68 10.86
CA SER A 107 6.51 6.39 11.52
C SER A 107 7.80 5.57 11.70
N PHE A 108 7.77 4.53 12.53
CA PHE A 108 8.92 3.62 12.66
C PHE A 108 9.34 2.96 11.31
N PRO A 109 8.40 2.53 10.45
CA PRO A 109 8.73 2.08 9.09
C PRO A 109 9.42 3.14 8.23
N ASP A 110 9.02 4.41 8.33
CA ASP A 110 9.72 5.51 7.63
C ASP A 110 11.17 5.62 8.12
N MET A 111 11.40 5.47 9.43
CA MET A 111 12.74 5.53 10.00
C MET A 111 13.62 4.34 9.54
N LEU A 112 13.04 3.13 9.46
CA LEU A 112 13.73 1.98 8.86
C LEU A 112 14.07 2.22 7.38
N GLN A 113 13.15 2.82 6.62
CA GLN A 113 13.40 3.18 5.22
C GLN A 113 14.52 4.23 5.07
N LEU A 114 14.64 5.19 5.99
CA LEU A 114 15.73 6.18 6.01
C LEU A 114 17.08 5.55 6.37
N ALA A 115 17.08 4.58 7.29
CA ALA A 115 18.26 3.81 7.66
C ALA A 115 18.71 2.87 6.53
N TYR A 116 17.76 2.23 5.84
CA TYR A 116 17.97 1.26 4.77
C TYR A 116 17.28 1.70 3.48
N PRO A 117 17.81 2.71 2.74
CA PRO A 117 17.13 3.29 1.58
C PRO A 117 16.98 2.32 0.40
N ALA A 118 17.78 1.25 0.35
CA ALA A 118 17.69 0.21 -0.67
C ALA A 118 16.70 -0.91 -0.31
N ALA A 119 16.16 -0.93 0.91
CA ALA A 119 15.21 -1.95 1.34
C ALA A 119 13.82 -1.68 0.75
N GLU A 120 13.19 -2.73 0.20
CA GLU A 120 11.82 -2.67 -0.27
C GLU A 120 10.83 -2.86 0.88
N ARG A 121 9.55 -2.53 0.64
CA ARG A 121 8.49 -2.62 1.65
C ARG A 121 8.40 -3.99 2.32
N ASN A 122 8.53 -5.07 1.55
CA ASN A 122 8.50 -6.43 2.10
C ASN A 122 9.68 -6.68 3.04
N THR A 123 10.86 -6.14 2.72
CA THR A 123 12.02 -6.23 3.60
C THR A 123 11.82 -5.42 4.88
N ILE A 124 11.22 -4.23 4.79
CA ILE A 124 10.87 -3.42 5.98
C ILE A 124 9.86 -4.19 6.85
N ALA A 125 8.87 -4.84 6.26
CA ALA A 125 7.93 -5.70 6.97
C ALA A 125 8.65 -6.90 7.64
N ASP A 126 9.59 -7.54 6.95
CA ASP A 126 10.43 -8.60 7.52
C ASP A 126 11.25 -8.09 8.72
N MET A 127 11.82 -6.88 8.64
CA MET A 127 12.51 -6.25 9.77
C MET A 127 11.57 -6.05 10.97
N ILE A 128 10.38 -5.52 10.73
CA ILE A 128 9.38 -5.29 11.78
C ILE A 128 8.90 -6.61 12.39
N SER A 129 8.78 -7.67 11.60
CA SER A 129 8.40 -9.01 12.09
C SER A 129 9.38 -9.59 13.11
N THR A 130 10.61 -9.06 13.19
CA THR A 130 11.60 -9.46 14.20
C THR A 130 11.35 -8.86 15.58
N LEU A 131 10.42 -7.90 15.70
CA LEU A 131 9.98 -7.32 16.96
C LEU A 131 9.02 -8.26 17.70
N SER A 132 8.61 -7.89 18.91
CA SER A 132 7.59 -8.67 19.62
C SER A 132 6.24 -8.59 18.88
N LYS A 133 5.43 -9.66 18.95
CA LYS A 133 4.20 -9.79 18.16
C LYS A 133 3.27 -8.57 18.29
N GLY A 134 3.04 -8.08 19.50
CA GLY A 134 2.15 -6.93 19.74
C GLY A 134 2.69 -5.60 19.22
N GLU A 135 4.01 -5.43 19.12
CA GLU A 135 4.65 -4.23 18.57
C GLU A 135 4.73 -4.29 17.05
N ALA A 136 5.02 -5.48 16.50
CA ALA A 136 5.07 -5.71 15.06
C ALA A 136 3.71 -5.44 14.41
N GLU A 137 2.61 -5.88 15.02
CA GLU A 137 1.25 -5.65 14.48
C GLU A 137 0.94 -4.16 14.29
N ARG A 138 1.36 -3.29 15.22
CA ARG A 138 1.18 -1.84 15.12
C ARG A 138 1.98 -1.24 13.97
N PHE A 139 3.27 -1.58 13.87
CA PHE A 139 4.15 -1.01 12.84
C PHE A 139 3.94 -1.61 11.44
N LEU A 140 3.47 -2.85 11.34
CA LEU A 140 3.20 -3.51 10.05
C LEU A 140 2.06 -2.84 9.29
N ALA A 141 1.02 -2.37 9.99
CA ALA A 141 -0.09 -1.64 9.37
C ALA A 141 0.40 -0.38 8.64
N ASP A 142 1.31 0.37 9.26
CA ASP A 142 1.93 1.56 8.67
C ASP A 142 2.97 1.21 7.59
N ALA A 143 3.78 0.16 7.78
CA ALA A 143 4.84 -0.25 6.85
C ALA A 143 4.30 -0.80 5.52
N MET A 144 3.22 -1.57 5.61
CA MET A 144 2.52 -2.06 4.43
C MET A 144 1.75 -0.95 3.73
N GLY A 145 1.57 0.20 4.40
CA GLY A 145 0.91 1.37 3.88
C GLY A 145 -0.43 0.97 3.31
N GLU A 146 -1.39 0.66 4.17
CA GLU A 146 -2.78 0.67 3.73
C GLU A 146 -2.99 1.98 2.99
N ASN A 147 -3.24 1.81 1.70
CA ASN A 147 -3.03 2.80 0.68
C ASN A 147 -4.20 3.78 0.71
N LYS A 148 -4.48 4.39 1.86
CA LYS A 148 -5.71 5.11 2.17
C LYS A 148 -5.98 6.19 1.14
N GLU A 149 -4.98 6.84 0.56
CA GLU A 149 -5.18 7.80 -0.53
C GLU A 149 -5.54 7.15 -1.87
N LYS A 150 -4.86 6.08 -2.32
CA LYS A 150 -5.27 5.43 -3.58
C LYS A 150 -6.54 4.59 -3.42
N GLN A 151 -6.77 4.04 -2.23
CA GLN A 151 -8.00 3.33 -1.89
C GLN A 151 -9.15 4.32 -1.79
N LYS A 152 -8.99 5.47 -1.11
CA LYS A 152 -9.98 6.55 -1.12
C LYS A 152 -10.18 7.15 -2.50
N ALA A 153 -9.13 7.26 -3.32
CA ALA A 153 -9.26 7.68 -4.71
C ALA A 153 -10.03 6.64 -5.55
N LYS A 154 -9.76 5.35 -5.36
CA LYS A 154 -10.50 4.25 -6.01
C LYS A 154 -11.95 4.20 -5.54
N GLU A 155 -12.21 4.33 -4.25
CA GLU A 155 -13.55 4.39 -3.66
C GLU A 155 -14.32 5.62 -4.13
N LEU A 156 -13.67 6.79 -4.21
CA LEU A 156 -14.26 8.00 -4.74
C LEU A 156 -14.60 7.86 -6.22
N GLU A 157 -13.72 7.24 -7.01
CA GLU A 157 -13.97 6.99 -8.42
C GLU A 157 -15.14 6.02 -8.62
N VAL A 158 -15.15 4.93 -7.86
CA VAL A 158 -16.24 3.96 -7.86
C VAL A 158 -17.55 4.61 -7.39
N ALA A 159 -17.51 5.49 -6.39
CA ALA A 159 -18.69 6.22 -5.92
C ALA A 159 -19.25 7.15 -7.01
N LYS A 160 -18.39 7.83 -7.78
CA LYS A 160 -18.82 8.63 -8.94
C LYS A 160 -19.44 7.77 -10.03
N GLN A 161 -18.83 6.65 -10.36
CA GLN A 161 -19.36 5.70 -11.34
C GLN A 161 -20.73 5.16 -10.89
N THR A 162 -20.86 4.77 -9.62
CA THR A 162 -22.14 4.31 -9.04
C THR A 162 -23.20 5.41 -9.06
N ALA A 163 -22.84 6.65 -8.73
CA ALA A 163 -23.75 7.78 -8.78
C ALA A 163 -24.25 8.05 -10.20
N TRP A 164 -23.37 7.99 -11.20
CA TRP A 164 -23.75 8.13 -12.60
C TRP A 164 -24.71 7.03 -13.06
N VAL A 165 -24.46 5.76 -12.70
CA VAL A 165 -25.40 4.66 -12.99
C VAL A 165 -26.76 4.92 -12.32
N ASN A 166 -26.77 5.37 -11.07
CA ASN A 166 -28.02 5.71 -10.36
C ASN A 166 -28.83 6.81 -11.06
N GLU A 167 -28.16 7.80 -11.65
CA GLU A 167 -28.81 8.89 -12.37
C GLU A 167 -29.36 8.44 -13.73
N MET A 168 -28.67 7.52 -14.41
CA MET A 168 -29.07 7.02 -15.74
C MET A 168 -30.09 5.88 -15.68
N TRP A 169 -30.13 5.12 -14.57
CA TRP A 169 -31.00 3.94 -14.42
C TRP A 169 -32.46 4.17 -14.84
N PRO A 170 -33.15 5.24 -14.40
CA PRO A 170 -34.56 5.47 -14.75
C PRO A 170 -34.80 5.81 -16.23
N PHE A 171 -33.74 6.10 -17.00
CA PHE A 171 -33.83 6.33 -18.43
C PHE A 171 -33.62 5.05 -19.25
N TRP A 172 -32.97 4.06 -18.65
CA TRP A 172 -32.67 2.78 -19.28
C TRP A 172 -33.73 1.73 -18.98
N ASP A 173 -34.20 1.67 -17.74
CA ASP A 173 -35.34 0.88 -17.29
C ASP A 173 -36.62 1.61 -17.71
N ALA A 174 -37.07 1.33 -18.94
CA ALA A 174 -38.17 2.04 -19.58
C ALA A 174 -39.54 1.55 -19.09
N ASP A 175 -39.61 0.28 -18.70
CA ASP A 175 -40.82 -0.33 -18.15
C ASP A 175 -40.95 -0.15 -16.62
N GLY A 176 -39.89 0.26 -15.94
CA GLY A 176 -39.85 0.54 -14.51
C GLY A 176 -39.85 -0.72 -13.66
N SER A 177 -39.41 -1.85 -14.21
CA SER A 177 -39.33 -3.14 -13.52
C SER A 177 -38.28 -3.15 -12.40
N GLY A 178 -37.29 -2.25 -12.46
CA GLY A 178 -36.15 -2.20 -11.55
C GLY A 178 -34.96 -3.02 -12.04
N GLU A 179 -35.10 -3.76 -13.13
CA GLU A 179 -34.09 -4.58 -13.79
C GLU A 179 -34.03 -4.19 -15.28
N LEU A 180 -32.93 -4.53 -15.97
CA LEU A 180 -32.82 -4.30 -17.41
C LEU A 180 -33.00 -5.61 -18.16
N ASP A 181 -33.98 -5.65 -19.06
CA ASP A 181 -34.08 -6.74 -20.01
C ASP A 181 -33.02 -6.63 -21.13
N GLU A 182 -32.87 -7.67 -21.95
CA GLU A 182 -31.89 -7.71 -23.04
C GLU A 182 -32.05 -6.56 -24.05
N PHE A 183 -33.29 -6.11 -24.31
CA PHE A 183 -33.59 -5.03 -25.25
C PHE A 183 -33.21 -3.66 -24.66
N GLU A 184 -33.52 -3.45 -23.38
CA GLU A 184 -33.17 -2.25 -22.63
C GLU A 184 -31.65 -2.14 -22.46
N PHE A 185 -30.98 -3.25 -22.14
CA PHE A 185 -29.53 -3.33 -22.05
C PHE A 185 -28.82 -3.00 -23.38
N LYS A 186 -29.36 -3.47 -24.52
CA LYS A 186 -28.89 -3.06 -25.85
C LYS A 186 -29.00 -1.54 -26.06
N GLY A 187 -30.03 -0.91 -25.50
CA GLY A 187 -30.17 0.55 -25.43
C GLY A 187 -29.06 1.20 -24.62
N VAL A 188 -28.78 0.68 -23.42
CA VAL A 188 -27.69 1.13 -22.54
C VAL A 188 -26.35 1.09 -23.26
N MET A 189 -26.02 -0.04 -23.91
CA MET A 189 -24.76 -0.22 -24.63
C MET A 189 -24.54 0.86 -25.71
N ARG A 190 -25.62 1.24 -26.42
CA ARG A 190 -25.55 2.32 -27.41
C ARG A 190 -25.31 3.69 -26.75
N ASP A 191 -25.96 3.95 -25.63
CA ASP A 191 -25.86 5.23 -24.92
C ASP A 191 -24.48 5.45 -24.29
N ILE A 192 -23.79 4.37 -23.89
CA ILE A 192 -22.40 4.41 -23.40
C ILE A 192 -21.34 4.36 -24.52
N GLY A 193 -21.78 4.31 -25.79
CA GLY A 193 -20.89 4.27 -26.95
C GLY A 193 -20.25 2.92 -27.25
N ALA A 194 -20.73 1.84 -26.62
CA ALA A 194 -20.33 0.47 -26.93
C ALA A 194 -21.08 -0.04 -28.18
N ASN A 195 -20.47 -1.00 -28.87
CA ASN A 195 -21.07 -1.57 -30.07
C ASN A 195 -22.20 -2.53 -29.67
N ALA A 196 -23.40 -2.33 -30.22
CA ALA A 196 -24.56 -3.18 -29.94
C ALA A 196 -24.35 -4.67 -30.27
N LYS A 197 -23.36 -5.00 -31.10
CA LYS A 197 -22.99 -6.39 -31.42
C LYS A 197 -22.35 -7.13 -30.24
N ASP A 198 -21.71 -6.39 -29.33
CA ASP A 198 -21.05 -6.97 -28.16
C ASP A 198 -22.02 -6.98 -26.94
N ALA A 199 -23.24 -6.46 -27.11
CA ALA A 199 -24.22 -6.33 -26.03
C ALA A 199 -24.75 -7.67 -25.52
N GLU A 200 -24.92 -8.66 -26.40
CA GLU A 200 -25.33 -10.02 -26.01
C GLU A 200 -24.23 -10.69 -25.17
N ASP A 201 -22.97 -10.59 -25.61
CA ASP A 201 -21.82 -11.14 -24.89
C ASP A 201 -21.68 -10.49 -23.49
N PHE A 202 -21.88 -9.17 -23.38
CA PHE A 202 -21.85 -8.48 -22.09
C PHE A 202 -23.05 -8.79 -21.21
N PHE A 203 -24.23 -8.99 -21.80
CA PHE A 203 -25.42 -9.35 -21.04
C PHE A 203 -25.22 -10.71 -20.35
N GLU A 204 -24.73 -11.71 -21.08
CA GLU A 204 -24.39 -13.03 -20.51
C GLU A 204 -23.24 -12.97 -19.49
N GLU A 205 -22.32 -12.02 -19.62
CA GLU A 205 -21.24 -11.82 -18.64
C GLU A 205 -21.76 -11.21 -17.33
N ILE A 206 -22.76 -10.32 -17.39
CA ILE A 206 -23.24 -9.55 -16.24
C ILE A 206 -24.35 -10.28 -15.47
N ASP A 207 -25.21 -11.03 -16.17
CA ASP A 207 -26.28 -11.85 -15.59
C ASP A 207 -25.70 -13.09 -14.89
N VAL A 208 -25.19 -12.91 -13.67
CA VAL A 208 -24.49 -13.96 -12.92
C VAL A 208 -25.47 -14.98 -12.36
N ASP A 209 -26.66 -14.53 -11.98
CA ASP A 209 -27.69 -15.40 -11.43
C ASP A 209 -28.54 -16.11 -12.49
N LEU A 210 -28.31 -15.79 -13.77
CA LEU A 210 -29.02 -16.34 -14.93
C LEU A 210 -30.53 -16.10 -14.84
N SER A 211 -30.92 -14.96 -14.27
CA SER A 211 -32.31 -14.53 -14.17
C SER A 211 -32.90 -14.16 -15.53
N GLY A 212 -32.04 -13.87 -16.53
CA GLY A 212 -32.44 -13.37 -17.84
C GLY A 212 -32.73 -11.88 -17.84
N THR A 213 -32.39 -11.18 -16.76
CA THR A 213 -32.44 -9.72 -16.58
C THR A 213 -31.17 -9.27 -15.88
N VAL A 214 -30.79 -8.01 -16.02
CA VAL A 214 -29.64 -7.44 -15.32
C VAL A 214 -30.12 -6.55 -14.20
N SER A 215 -29.84 -6.95 -12.97
CA SER A 215 -30.12 -6.12 -11.80
C SER A 215 -29.18 -4.92 -11.74
N LYS A 216 -29.59 -3.90 -10.99
CA LYS A 216 -28.80 -2.69 -10.78
C LYS A 216 -27.48 -2.98 -10.09
N GLU A 217 -27.48 -3.89 -9.14
CA GLU A 217 -26.30 -4.33 -8.40
C GLU A 217 -25.29 -5.02 -9.33
N GLU A 218 -25.75 -5.93 -10.19
CA GLU A 218 -24.90 -6.63 -11.17
C GLU A 218 -24.27 -5.66 -12.16
N PHE A 219 -25.06 -4.71 -12.70
CA PHE A 219 -24.53 -3.70 -13.60
C PHE A 219 -23.48 -2.81 -12.92
N VAL A 220 -23.71 -2.39 -11.67
CA VAL A 220 -22.76 -1.55 -10.92
C VAL A 220 -21.47 -2.32 -10.64
N ASP A 221 -21.53 -3.60 -10.27
CA ASP A 221 -20.36 -4.40 -9.97
C ASP A 221 -19.51 -4.67 -11.22
N TRP A 222 -20.14 -4.89 -12.37
CA TRP A 222 -19.48 -4.93 -13.67
C TRP A 222 -18.87 -3.57 -14.05
N TRP A 223 -19.66 -2.49 -13.99
CA TRP A 223 -19.24 -1.14 -14.41
C TRP A 223 -18.08 -0.57 -13.56
N THR A 224 -18.08 -0.90 -12.27
CA THR A 224 -17.05 -0.46 -11.32
C THR A 224 -15.86 -1.41 -11.22
N GLY A 225 -15.96 -2.61 -11.83
CA GLY A 225 -14.95 -3.66 -11.75
C GLY A 225 -14.75 -4.20 -10.33
N ARG A 226 -15.84 -4.28 -9.55
CA ARG A 226 -15.86 -4.88 -8.21
C ARG A 226 -16.08 -6.38 -8.24
N GLY A 227 -16.75 -6.91 -9.28
CA GLY A 227 -16.97 -8.34 -9.46
C GLY A 227 -15.75 -9.10 -9.98
N GLU A 228 -15.80 -10.43 -9.93
CA GLU A 228 -14.78 -11.37 -10.45
C GLU A 228 -14.72 -11.41 -12.00
N PHE A 229 -14.98 -10.28 -12.67
CA PHE A 229 -14.91 -10.16 -14.12
C PHE A 229 -13.47 -9.84 -14.53
N GLU A 230 -12.68 -10.88 -14.76
CA GLU A 230 -11.34 -10.75 -15.30
C GLU A 230 -11.38 -10.19 -16.74
N ASN A 231 -11.06 -8.90 -16.84
CA ASN A 231 -10.29 -8.31 -17.94
C ASN A 231 -11.01 -8.10 -19.28
N SER A 232 -11.75 -6.99 -19.39
CA SER A 232 -12.19 -6.44 -20.70
C SER A 232 -12.29 -4.90 -20.71
N ARG A 233 -11.41 -4.18 -19.98
CA ARG A 233 -11.39 -2.69 -19.94
C ARG A 233 -10.80 -2.01 -21.18
N SER A 234 -10.86 -2.63 -22.36
CA SER A 234 -10.24 -2.12 -23.59
C SER A 234 -11.18 -1.46 -24.60
N VAL A 235 -12.48 -1.27 -24.29
CA VAL A 235 -13.44 -0.84 -25.32
C VAL A 235 -13.82 0.66 -25.28
N ALA A 236 -13.51 1.40 -24.22
CA ALA A 236 -13.87 2.83 -24.14
C ALA A 236 -12.65 3.73 -23.87
N LYS A 237 -12.01 4.20 -24.94
CA LYS A 237 -11.11 5.36 -24.93
C LYS A 237 -11.32 6.19 -26.18
#